data_AF-A0A840N2X0-F1
#
_entry.id   AF-A0A840N2X0-F1
#
_cell.length_a   1.000
_cell.length_b   1.000
_cell.length_c   1.000
_cell.angle_alpha   90.00
_cell.angle_beta   90.00
_cell.angle_gamma   90.00
#
_symmetry.space_group_name_H-M   'P 1'
#
loop_
_entity.id
_entity.type
_entity.pdbx_description
1 polymer ?
#
loop_
_entity_poly.entity_id
_entity_poly.type
_entity_poly.pdbx_seq_one_letter_code
_entity_poly.pdbx_strand_id
1 'polypeptide(L)'
;METFADNPSNIWAIVPVKRLSHAKQRLAPVLSRNERVKLARTMLHEVLTTLCASDLAGIMVVTSDPMVANLASLFDARVVPDAMETGVNAAVQQGLTALGPTASALVIPADVPFATAGDLRAIIDELQQYPVVLAPALSDGGTNALAMQAPDMIVPKFGEDSYLRHQMQSRAKGFACGVVSSDGIGRDIDRPQDLVAPMMTRKYSLTAALLLELNISTRLGVGALPLCVRHM
;
A
#
# COMPACT_ATOMS: atom_id res chain seq x y z
N MET A 1 11.08 38.46 7.73
CA MET A 1 10.06 37.63 7.05
C MET A 1 10.83 36.45 6.50
N GLU A 2 11.11 35.48 7.37
CA GLU A 2 11.97 34.35 7.03
C GLU A 2 11.17 33.37 6.17
N THR A 3 11.76 33.07 5.02
CA THR A 3 11.39 32.03 4.06
C THR A 3 11.15 30.70 4.77
N PHE A 4 9.95 30.14 4.62
CA PHE A 4 9.67 28.73 4.89
C PHE A 4 10.64 27.90 4.05
N ALA A 5 11.63 27.31 4.69
CA ALA A 5 12.45 26.30 4.06
C ALA A 5 11.55 25.06 3.87
N ASP A 6 11.22 24.75 2.62
CA ASP A 6 10.79 23.41 2.19
C ASP A 6 11.92 22.45 2.58
N ASN A 7 11.84 21.89 3.78
CA ASN A 7 12.66 20.75 4.15
C ASN A 7 11.86 19.53 3.71
N PRO A 8 12.27 18.79 2.66
CA PRO A 8 11.54 17.59 2.25
C PRO A 8 11.42 16.68 3.47
N SER A 9 10.23 16.10 3.68
CA SER A 9 10.02 15.20 4.80
C SER A 9 11.10 14.11 4.79
N ASN A 10 11.73 13.80 5.93
CA ASN A 10 12.77 12.74 6.03
C ASN A 10 12.16 11.32 5.95
N ILE A 11 10.98 11.20 5.33
CA ILE A 11 10.16 10.00 5.29
C ILE A 11 10.35 9.33 3.94
N TRP A 12 10.79 8.06 3.96
CA TRP A 12 10.86 7.22 2.79
C TRP A 12 9.74 6.19 2.79
N ALA A 13 9.05 6.08 1.66
CA ALA A 13 8.11 4.99 1.46
C ALA A 13 8.84 3.69 1.09
N ILE A 14 8.44 2.59 1.70
CA ILE A 14 8.93 1.24 1.40
C ILE A 14 7.75 0.42 0.90
N VAL A 15 7.84 -0.03 -0.36
CA VAL A 15 6.82 -0.82 -1.04
C VAL A 15 7.36 -2.22 -1.30
N PRO A 16 7.03 -3.23 -0.47
CA PRO A 16 7.44 -4.61 -0.71
C PRO A 16 6.58 -5.22 -1.81
N VAL A 17 7.21 -5.75 -2.87
CA VAL A 17 6.50 -6.32 -4.01
C VAL A 17 7.10 -7.67 -4.40
N LYS A 18 6.32 -8.73 -4.19
CA LYS A 18 6.65 -10.08 -4.68
C LYS A 18 6.54 -10.14 -6.20
N ARG A 19 7.13 -11.19 -6.80
CA ARG A 19 6.94 -11.49 -8.22
C ARG A 19 5.47 -11.48 -8.64
N LEU A 20 5.16 -10.69 -9.67
CA LEU A 20 3.80 -10.50 -10.17
C LEU A 20 3.20 -11.82 -10.66
N SER A 21 4.04 -12.74 -11.14
CA SER A 21 3.63 -14.09 -11.55
C SER A 21 2.98 -14.92 -10.42
N HIS A 22 3.27 -14.58 -9.17
CA HIS A 22 2.72 -15.22 -7.97
C HIS A 22 1.76 -14.31 -7.20
N ALA A 23 1.42 -13.14 -7.73
CA ALA A 23 0.55 -12.20 -7.05
C ALA A 23 -0.91 -12.69 -7.02
N LYS A 24 -1.61 -12.27 -5.96
CA LYS A 24 -3.07 -12.37 -5.82
C LYS A 24 -3.64 -13.78 -6.01
N GLN A 25 -2.91 -14.81 -5.57
CA GLN A 25 -3.29 -16.22 -5.77
C GLN A 25 -4.70 -16.55 -5.25
N ARG A 26 -5.15 -15.88 -4.18
CA ARG A 26 -6.52 -16.03 -3.66
C ARG A 26 -7.61 -15.57 -4.63
N LEU A 27 -7.27 -14.79 -5.65
CA LEU A 27 -8.18 -14.37 -6.73
C LEU A 27 -8.24 -15.37 -7.90
N ALA A 28 -7.47 -16.47 -7.87
CA ALA A 28 -7.47 -17.48 -8.93
C ALA A 28 -8.85 -18.07 -9.28
N PRO A 29 -9.83 -18.17 -8.35
CA PRO A 29 -11.18 -18.61 -8.70
C PRO A 29 -11.95 -17.68 -9.65
N VAL A 30 -11.53 -16.42 -9.79
CA VAL A 30 -12.27 -15.37 -10.55
C VAL A 30 -11.43 -14.75 -11.67
N LEU A 31 -10.11 -14.74 -11.49
CA LEU A 31 -9.14 -14.15 -12.39
C LEU A 31 -8.16 -15.19 -12.90
N SER A 32 -7.95 -15.23 -14.21
CA SER A 32 -6.84 -15.94 -14.85
C SER A 32 -5.48 -15.40 -14.38
N ARG A 33 -4.41 -16.16 -14.61
CA ARG A 33 -3.04 -15.73 -14.25
C ARG A 33 -2.68 -14.37 -14.88
N ASN A 34 -3.01 -14.16 -16.15
CA ASN A 34 -2.70 -12.92 -16.85
C ASN A 34 -3.49 -11.74 -16.27
N GLU A 35 -4.76 -11.94 -15.92
CA GLU A 35 -5.58 -10.91 -15.29
C GLU A 35 -5.06 -10.55 -13.89
N ARG A 36 -4.61 -11.53 -13.09
CA ARG A 36 -3.99 -11.27 -11.79
C ARG A 36 -2.70 -10.48 -11.90
N VAL A 37 -1.84 -10.79 -12.89
CA VAL A 37 -0.63 -10.02 -13.17
C VAL A 37 -0.99 -8.59 -13.59
N LYS A 38 -1.97 -8.42 -14.49
CA LYS A 38 -2.45 -7.10 -14.92
C LYS A 38 -2.98 -6.30 -13.73
N LEU A 39 -3.80 -6.91 -12.86
CA LEU A 39 -4.33 -6.30 -11.66
C LEU A 39 -3.23 -5.87 -10.68
N ALA A 40 -2.31 -6.79 -10.34
CA ALA A 40 -1.20 -6.48 -9.43
C ALA A 40 -0.32 -5.32 -9.94
N ARG A 41 -0.04 -5.30 -11.24
CA ARG A 41 0.72 -4.20 -11.88
C ARG A 41 -0.05 -2.88 -11.83
N THR A 42 -1.35 -2.89 -12.11
CA THR A 42 -2.20 -1.70 -12.07
C THR A 42 -2.30 -1.14 -10.64
N MET A 43 -2.47 -2.01 -9.63
CA MET A 43 -2.52 -1.57 -8.24
C MET A 43 -1.21 -0.95 -7.78
N LEU A 44 -0.07 -1.58 -8.11
CA LEU A 44 1.24 -1.02 -7.83
C LEU A 44 1.43 0.36 -8.49
N HIS A 45 1.01 0.52 -9.75
CA HIS A 45 1.06 1.81 -10.42
C HIS A 45 0.27 2.88 -9.66
N GLU A 46 -0.94 2.57 -9.17
CA GLU A 46 -1.74 3.52 -8.38
C GLU A 46 -1.07 3.89 -7.05
N VAL A 47 -0.51 2.91 -6.34
CA VAL A 47 0.23 3.15 -5.10
C VAL A 47 1.44 4.06 -5.37
N LEU A 48 2.26 3.75 -6.37
CA LEU A 48 3.43 4.56 -6.73
C LEU A 48 3.04 5.97 -7.18
N THR A 49 1.96 6.11 -7.95
CA THR A 49 1.42 7.43 -8.36
C THR A 49 1.04 8.26 -7.14
N THR A 50 0.36 7.65 -6.17
CA THR A 50 -0.10 8.34 -4.95
C THR A 50 1.09 8.74 -4.07
N LEU A 51 2.09 7.86 -3.94
CA LEU A 51 3.32 8.15 -3.19
C LEU A 51 4.14 9.26 -3.86
N CYS A 52 4.28 9.25 -5.18
CA CYS A 52 5.01 10.27 -5.93
C CYS A 52 4.38 11.67 -5.80
N ALA A 53 3.04 11.72 -5.63
CA ALA A 53 2.31 12.97 -5.39
C ALA A 53 2.31 13.41 -3.92
N SER A 54 3.00 12.70 -3.02
CA SER A 54 3.07 13.00 -1.59
C SER A 54 4.39 13.63 -1.20
N ASP A 55 4.41 14.35 -0.08
CA ASP A 55 5.63 14.96 0.46
C ASP A 55 6.48 13.89 1.16
N LEU A 56 7.30 13.18 0.38
CA LEU A 56 8.22 12.11 0.79
C LEU A 56 9.63 12.42 0.28
N ALA A 57 10.66 12.07 1.06
CA ALA A 57 12.06 12.14 0.59
C ALA A 57 12.35 11.18 -0.56
N GLY A 58 11.58 10.09 -0.67
CA GLY A 58 11.72 9.14 -1.76
C GLY A 58 10.90 7.87 -1.58
N ILE A 59 10.92 7.05 -2.62
CA ILE A 59 10.24 5.75 -2.67
C ILE A 59 11.30 4.66 -2.84
N MET A 60 11.17 3.59 -2.07
CA MET A 60 11.96 2.39 -2.16
C MET A 60 11.05 1.20 -2.48
N VAL A 61 11.30 0.53 -3.60
CA VAL A 61 10.57 -0.67 -4.00
C VAL A 61 11.46 -1.88 -3.75
N VAL A 62 11.01 -2.79 -2.88
CA VAL A 62 11.75 -4.02 -2.56
C VAL A 62 11.20 -5.17 -3.40
N THR A 63 11.97 -5.64 -4.38
CA THR A 63 11.51 -6.65 -5.33
C THR A 63 12.65 -7.38 -6.03
N SER A 64 12.37 -8.60 -6.49
CA SER A 64 13.23 -9.37 -7.42
C SER A 64 12.57 -9.55 -8.80
N ASP A 65 11.44 -8.88 -9.06
CA ASP A 65 10.72 -8.96 -10.32
C ASP A 65 11.19 -7.86 -11.29
N PRO A 66 11.73 -8.21 -12.48
CA PRO A 66 12.19 -7.22 -13.46
C PRO A 66 11.08 -6.29 -13.96
N MET A 67 9.83 -6.76 -14.05
CA MET A 67 8.72 -5.91 -14.48
C MET A 67 8.37 -4.88 -13.40
N VAL A 68 8.48 -5.26 -12.13
CA VAL A 68 8.29 -4.34 -11.00
C VAL A 68 9.42 -3.32 -10.94
N ALA A 69 10.68 -3.76 -11.11
CA ALA A 69 11.83 -2.86 -11.13
C ALA A 69 11.72 -1.82 -12.26
N ASN A 70 11.33 -2.25 -13.47
CA ASN A 70 11.09 -1.34 -14.59
C ASN A 70 9.94 -0.37 -14.34
N LEU A 71 8.86 -0.81 -13.68
CA LEU A 71 7.77 0.08 -13.30
C LEU A 71 8.24 1.10 -12.26
N ALA A 72 8.98 0.66 -11.24
CA ALA A 72 9.51 1.52 -10.17
C ALA A 72 10.41 2.63 -10.73
N SER A 73 11.24 2.35 -11.74
CA SER A 73 12.09 3.38 -12.37
C SER A 73 11.32 4.49 -13.07
N LEU A 74 10.07 4.26 -13.48
CA LEU A 74 9.23 5.31 -14.08
C LEU A 74 8.74 6.33 -13.04
N PHE A 75 8.87 6.02 -11.75
CA PHE A 75 8.50 6.88 -10.62
C PHE A 75 9.72 7.36 -9.83
N ASP A 76 10.92 7.28 -10.42
CA ASP A 76 12.20 7.58 -9.75
C ASP A 76 12.41 6.82 -8.42
N ALA A 77 11.74 5.67 -8.26
CA ALA A 77 11.83 4.88 -7.05
C ALA A 77 13.12 4.03 -7.04
N ARG A 78 13.79 4.01 -5.89
CA ARG A 78 14.97 3.18 -5.66
C ARG A 78 14.57 1.72 -5.55
N VAL A 79 15.15 0.87 -6.39
CA VAL A 79 14.92 -0.58 -6.31
C VAL A 79 15.92 -1.21 -5.34
N VAL A 80 15.40 -1.99 -4.39
CA VAL A 80 16.19 -2.86 -3.51
C VAL A 80 15.88 -4.31 -3.88
N PRO A 81 16.89 -5.13 -4.23
CA PRO A 81 16.67 -6.54 -4.54
C PRO A 81 16.07 -7.29 -3.34
N ASP A 82 14.98 -8.04 -3.55
CA ASP A 82 14.47 -9.00 -2.56
C ASP A 82 15.23 -10.33 -2.70
N ALA A 83 16.47 -10.37 -2.23
CA ALA A 83 17.38 -11.48 -2.50
C ALA A 83 16.89 -12.83 -1.93
N MET A 84 16.10 -12.78 -0.85
CA MET A 84 15.66 -13.97 -0.13
C MET A 84 14.31 -14.49 -0.64
N GLU A 85 13.43 -13.62 -1.12
CA GLU A 85 12.05 -13.95 -1.54
C GLU A 85 11.27 -14.77 -0.49
N THR A 86 11.61 -14.63 0.80
CA THR A 86 11.06 -15.43 1.91
C THR A 86 9.76 -14.87 2.50
N GLY A 87 9.25 -13.76 1.97
CA GLY A 87 7.96 -13.19 2.35
C GLY A 87 7.99 -11.69 2.60
N VAL A 88 6.81 -11.11 2.85
CA VAL A 88 6.63 -9.65 2.97
C VAL A 88 7.46 -9.06 4.10
N ASN A 89 7.54 -9.72 5.26
CA ASN A 89 8.29 -9.21 6.40
C ASN A 89 9.81 -9.16 6.14
N ALA A 90 10.35 -10.14 5.41
CA ALA A 90 11.76 -10.13 5.01
C ALA A 90 12.06 -9.03 3.98
N ALA A 91 11.15 -8.79 3.03
CA ALA A 91 11.26 -7.69 2.08
C ALA A 91 11.21 -6.32 2.79
N VAL A 92 10.27 -6.14 3.73
CA VAL A 92 10.20 -4.92 4.55
C VAL A 92 11.50 -4.70 5.33
N GLN A 93 12.05 -5.74 5.96
CA GLN A 93 13.31 -5.64 6.71
C GLN A 93 14.50 -5.27 5.80
N GLN A 94 14.55 -5.79 4.57
CA GLN A 94 15.57 -5.42 3.58
C GLN A 94 15.44 -3.93 3.21
N GLY A 95 14.22 -3.42 3.01
CA GLY A 95 13.97 -2.00 2.77
C GLY A 95 14.39 -1.12 3.94
N LEU A 96 14.01 -1.49 5.17
CA LEU A 96 14.38 -0.75 6.38
C LEU A 96 15.90 -0.71 6.59
N THR A 97 16.59 -1.82 6.32
CA THR A 97 18.06 -1.88 6.39
C THR A 97 18.71 -0.96 5.35
N ALA A 98 18.17 -0.89 4.13
CA ALA A 98 18.69 -0.07 3.04
C ALA A 98 18.45 1.44 3.24
N LEU A 99 17.47 1.81 4.06
CA LEU A 99 17.11 3.18 4.36
C LEU A 99 18.10 3.88 5.31
N GLY A 100 18.70 3.13 6.23
CA GLY A 100 19.61 3.65 7.26
C GLY A 100 18.89 4.10 8.54
N PRO A 101 19.59 4.20 9.67
CA PRO A 101 18.98 4.20 11.00
C PRO A 101 18.23 5.49 11.39
N THR A 102 18.46 6.61 10.70
CA THR A 102 17.94 7.93 11.08
C THR A 102 16.78 8.42 10.23
N ALA A 103 16.44 7.70 9.16
CA ALA A 103 15.34 8.08 8.28
C ALA A 103 14.02 7.50 8.76
N SER A 104 12.94 8.28 8.63
CA SER A 104 11.60 7.81 8.93
C SER A 104 11.11 6.91 7.81
N ALA A 105 10.36 5.87 8.18
CA ALA A 105 9.90 4.86 7.24
C ALA A 105 8.38 4.87 7.16
N LEU A 106 7.84 4.81 5.94
CA LEU A 106 6.43 4.52 5.66
C LEU A 106 6.36 3.21 4.88
N VAL A 107 5.99 2.12 5.53
CA VAL A 107 5.77 0.85 4.84
C VAL A 107 4.33 0.79 4.35
N ILE A 108 4.16 0.62 3.04
CA ILE A 108 2.85 0.52 2.39
C ILE A 108 2.85 -0.65 1.39
N PRO A 109 1.97 -1.65 1.55
CA PRO A 109 1.81 -2.75 0.60
C PRO A 109 1.40 -2.27 -0.81
N ALA A 110 1.68 -3.06 -1.84
CA ALA A 110 1.33 -2.71 -3.23
C ALA A 110 -0.14 -2.99 -3.61
N ASP A 111 -0.93 -3.53 -2.68
CA ASP A 111 -2.30 -3.98 -2.90
C ASP A 111 -3.36 -3.10 -2.23
N VAL A 112 -2.99 -1.87 -1.85
CA VAL A 112 -3.89 -0.80 -1.38
C VAL A 112 -4.07 0.30 -2.44
N PRO A 113 -4.59 -0.04 -3.64
CA PRO A 113 -4.65 0.88 -4.79
C PRO A 113 -5.55 2.11 -4.55
N PHE A 114 -6.40 2.07 -3.52
CA PHE A 114 -7.35 3.12 -3.21
C PHE A 114 -6.82 4.15 -2.21
N ALA A 115 -5.58 3.99 -1.73
CA ALA A 115 -4.90 5.01 -0.95
C ALA A 115 -4.98 6.39 -1.63
N THR A 116 -5.20 7.42 -0.83
CA THR A 116 -5.34 8.80 -1.30
C THR A 116 -4.16 9.65 -0.86
N ALA A 117 -3.87 10.74 -1.57
CA ALA A 117 -2.90 11.73 -1.11
C ALA A 117 -3.32 12.34 0.25
N GLY A 118 -4.62 12.41 0.54
CA GLY A 118 -5.12 12.81 1.85
C GLY A 118 -4.82 11.80 2.96
N ASP A 119 -4.89 10.50 2.65
CA ASP A 119 -4.52 9.43 3.60
C ASP A 119 -3.03 9.52 3.93
N LEU A 120 -2.19 9.70 2.91
CA LEU A 120 -0.74 9.80 3.09
C LEU A 120 -0.36 11.07 3.85
N ARG A 121 -1.00 12.21 3.55
CA ARG A 121 -0.81 13.45 4.32
C ARG A 121 -1.18 13.25 5.78
N ALA A 122 -2.33 12.65 6.07
CA ALA A 122 -2.74 12.37 7.44
C ALA A 122 -1.73 11.46 8.17
N ILE A 123 -1.18 10.44 7.49
CA ILE A 123 -0.14 9.58 8.07
C ILE A 123 1.14 10.37 8.36
N ILE A 124 1.57 11.23 7.43
CA ILE A 124 2.77 12.07 7.59
C ILE A 124 2.61 13.06 8.75
N ASP A 125 1.44 13.70 8.85
CA ASP A 125 1.12 14.66 9.91
C ASP A 125 1.05 13.98 11.29
N GLU A 126 0.42 12.81 11.37
CA GLU A 126 0.37 11.99 12.59
C GLU A 126 1.77 11.51 13.01
N LEU A 127 2.66 11.21 12.05
CA LEU A 127 4.02 10.76 12.35
C LEU A 127 4.88 11.85 13.00
N GLN A 128 4.51 13.13 12.86
CA GLN A 128 5.16 14.22 13.60
C GLN A 128 4.82 14.19 15.10
N GLN A 129 3.69 13.59 15.47
CA GLN A 129 3.17 13.56 16.84
C GLN A 129 3.39 12.20 17.52
N TYR A 130 3.39 11.13 16.74
CA TYR A 130 3.47 9.76 17.24
C TYR A 130 4.72 9.04 16.73
N PRO A 131 5.43 8.29 17.59
CA PRO A 131 6.60 7.52 17.16
C PRO A 131 6.28 6.41 16.16
N VAL A 132 5.04 5.91 16.18
CA VAL A 132 4.48 4.90 15.28
C VAL A 132 3.07 5.32 14.86
N VAL A 133 2.77 5.23 13.57
CA VAL A 133 1.42 5.45 13.03
C VAL A 133 0.98 4.20 12.25
N LEU A 134 -0.27 3.80 12.46
CA LEU A 134 -0.84 2.60 11.84
C LEU A 134 -2.08 2.98 11.02
N ALA A 135 -2.18 2.42 9.81
CA ALA A 135 -3.44 2.36 9.09
C ALA A 135 -3.95 0.90 9.07
N PRO A 136 -5.09 0.59 9.73
CA PRO A 136 -5.62 -0.76 9.74
C PRO A 136 -6.26 -1.12 8.41
N ALA A 137 -6.18 -2.40 8.04
CA ALA A 137 -7.00 -2.98 6.98
C ALA A 137 -8.46 -3.11 7.45
N LEU A 138 -9.41 -2.97 6.53
CA LEU A 138 -10.84 -3.08 6.83
C LEU A 138 -11.32 -4.52 6.99
N SER A 139 -10.59 -5.50 6.43
CA SER A 139 -11.11 -6.84 6.16
C SER A 139 -10.61 -7.92 7.13
N ASP A 140 -9.39 -7.82 7.65
CA ASP A 140 -8.68 -8.94 8.27
C ASP A 140 -7.87 -8.59 9.54
N GLY A 141 -8.05 -7.38 10.09
CA GLY A 141 -7.25 -6.91 11.22
C GLY A 141 -5.76 -6.69 10.88
N GLY A 142 -5.43 -6.69 9.59
CA GLY A 142 -4.11 -6.39 9.06
C GLY A 142 -3.74 -4.91 9.16
N THR A 143 -2.53 -4.59 8.69
CA THR A 143 -1.99 -3.23 8.62
C THR A 143 -1.71 -2.87 7.17
N ASN A 144 -2.36 -1.83 6.67
CA ASN A 144 -2.23 -1.33 5.31
C ASN A 144 -1.25 -0.15 5.19
N ALA A 145 -0.87 0.47 6.30
CA ALA A 145 0.30 1.33 6.37
C ALA A 145 0.91 1.27 7.77
N LEU A 146 2.24 1.22 7.84
CA LEU A 146 3.00 1.35 9.07
C LEU A 146 4.03 2.45 8.87
N ALA A 147 3.86 3.57 9.56
CA ALA A 147 4.84 4.63 9.59
C ALA A 147 5.59 4.66 10.92
N MET A 148 6.89 4.93 10.88
CA MET A 148 7.77 4.95 12.04
C MET A 148 8.77 6.09 11.92
N GLN A 149 9.01 6.83 13.01
CA GLN A 149 9.97 7.95 13.02
C GLN A 149 11.41 7.50 12.75
N ALA A 150 11.73 6.23 13.07
CA ALA A 150 12.97 5.55 12.72
C ALA A 150 12.68 4.07 12.36
N PRO A 151 13.60 3.36 11.69
CA PRO A 151 13.33 2.00 11.23
C PRO A 151 13.21 0.96 12.36
N ASP A 152 13.70 1.27 13.57
CA ASP A 152 13.78 0.35 14.71
C ASP A 152 12.70 0.58 15.78
N MET A 153 11.74 1.49 15.51
CA MET A 153 10.67 1.82 16.47
C MET A 153 9.88 0.59 16.88
N ILE A 154 9.49 -0.26 15.93
CA ILE A 154 8.96 -1.62 16.18
C ILE A 154 9.49 -2.58 15.10
N VAL A 155 9.31 -3.89 15.28
CA VAL A 155 9.65 -4.86 14.24
C VAL A 155 8.38 -5.11 13.40
N PRO A 156 8.35 -4.73 12.10
CA PRO A 156 7.18 -4.97 11.27
C PRO A 156 6.87 -6.47 11.14
N LYS A 157 5.60 -6.81 11.36
CA LYS A 157 5.05 -8.17 11.30
C LYS A 157 3.69 -8.17 10.60
N PHE A 158 3.70 -7.80 9.31
CA PHE A 158 2.57 -7.83 8.40
C PHE A 158 1.98 -9.23 8.23
N GLY A 159 0.68 -9.25 7.92
CA GLY A 159 -0.18 -10.43 7.83
C GLY A 159 -1.46 -10.24 8.66
N GLU A 160 -2.22 -11.31 8.79
CA GLU A 160 -3.44 -11.38 9.61
C GLU A 160 -3.16 -10.94 11.05
N ASP A 161 -4.07 -10.15 11.63
CA ASP A 161 -3.97 -9.53 12.96
C ASP A 161 -2.71 -8.65 13.20
N SER A 162 -2.03 -8.23 12.12
CA SER A 162 -0.80 -7.43 12.26
C SER A 162 -1.04 -6.09 12.94
N TYR A 163 -2.23 -5.50 12.83
CA TYR A 163 -2.54 -4.23 13.51
C TYR A 163 -2.43 -4.35 15.03
N LEU A 164 -3.01 -5.40 15.61
CA LEU A 164 -2.91 -5.68 17.04
C LEU A 164 -1.47 -6.01 17.44
N ARG A 165 -0.75 -6.80 16.62
CA ARG A 165 0.67 -7.09 16.88
C ARG A 165 1.53 -5.82 16.91
N HIS A 166 1.32 -4.90 15.98
CA HIS A 166 2.07 -3.64 15.93
C HIS A 166 1.74 -2.74 17.13
N GLN A 167 0.45 -2.60 17.49
CA GLN A 167 0.06 -1.87 18.70
C GLN A 167 0.71 -2.46 19.97
N MET A 168 0.69 -3.79 20.12
CA MET A 168 1.29 -4.44 21.30
C MET A 168 2.80 -4.23 21.37
N GLN A 169 3.51 -4.28 20.24
CA GLN A 169 4.94 -3.96 20.19
C GLN A 169 5.22 -2.50 20.57
N SER A 170 4.42 -1.56 20.06
CA SER A 170 4.54 -0.14 20.38
C SER A 170 4.33 0.11 21.87
N ARG A 171 3.26 -0.46 22.45
CA ARG A 171 2.97 -0.35 23.89
C ARG A 171 4.05 -0.97 24.75
N ALA A 172 4.61 -2.12 24.35
CA ALA A 172 5.70 -2.76 25.08
C ALA A 172 6.99 -1.89 25.15
N LYS A 173 7.16 -0.97 24.19
CA LYS A 173 8.24 0.02 24.17
C LYS A 173 7.85 1.38 24.78
N GLY A 174 6.62 1.52 25.30
CA GLY A 174 6.13 2.77 25.88
C GLY A 174 5.69 3.82 24.85
N PHE A 175 5.54 3.45 23.58
CA PHE A 175 5.12 4.36 22.52
C PHE A 175 3.60 4.35 22.34
N ALA A 176 3.00 5.55 22.32
CA ALA A 176 1.64 5.74 21.81
C ALA A 176 1.62 5.57 20.28
N CYS A 177 0.54 4.99 19.74
CA CYS A 177 0.34 4.89 18.30
C CYS A 177 -0.64 5.96 17.81
N GLY A 178 -0.29 6.66 16.74
CA GLY A 178 -1.26 7.35 15.89
C GLY A 178 -2.02 6.32 15.04
N VAL A 179 -3.28 6.61 14.71
CA VAL A 179 -4.09 5.73 13.87
C VAL A 179 -4.80 6.54 12.80
N VAL A 180 -4.53 6.22 11.54
CA VAL A 180 -5.21 6.82 10.38
C VAL A 180 -6.08 5.75 9.74
N SER A 181 -7.40 5.97 9.73
CA SER A 181 -8.34 5.06 9.10
C SER A 181 -9.19 5.79 8.08
N SER A 182 -9.23 5.25 6.86
CA SER A 182 -10.11 5.71 5.80
C SER A 182 -10.48 4.53 4.90
N ASP A 183 -11.57 4.67 4.13
CA ASP A 183 -11.98 3.68 3.14
C ASP A 183 -10.94 3.45 2.03
N GLY A 184 -10.07 4.44 1.78
CA GLY A 184 -9.03 4.37 0.76
C GLY A 184 -7.89 3.45 1.18
N ILE A 185 -7.05 3.93 2.10
CA ILE A 185 -5.89 3.17 2.61
C ILE A 185 -6.30 1.87 3.31
N GLY A 186 -7.48 1.83 3.94
CA GLY A 186 -7.97 0.63 4.64
C GLY A 186 -8.42 -0.49 3.70
N ARG A 187 -8.55 -0.24 2.40
CA ARG A 187 -9.08 -1.22 1.44
C ARG A 187 -7.98 -1.79 0.55
N ASP A 188 -7.48 -2.94 0.94
CA ASP A 188 -6.67 -3.81 0.12
C ASP A 188 -7.54 -4.73 -0.76
N ILE A 189 -6.96 -5.28 -1.82
CA ILE A 189 -7.62 -6.29 -2.65
C ILE A 189 -6.85 -7.61 -2.54
N ASP A 190 -7.32 -8.58 -1.75
CA ASP A 190 -6.68 -9.91 -1.68
C ASP A 190 -7.62 -11.05 -2.01
N ARG A 191 -8.91 -10.93 -1.68
CA ARG A 191 -9.94 -11.95 -1.85
C ARG A 191 -10.99 -11.55 -2.89
N PRO A 192 -11.72 -12.51 -3.48
CA PRO A 192 -12.77 -12.22 -4.45
C PRO A 192 -13.79 -11.17 -4.01
N GLN A 193 -14.14 -11.14 -2.71
CA GLN A 193 -15.09 -10.18 -2.15
C GLN A 193 -14.59 -8.73 -2.24
N ASP A 194 -13.28 -8.53 -2.18
CA ASP A 194 -12.65 -7.20 -2.20
C ASP A 194 -12.73 -6.56 -3.59
N LEU A 195 -13.06 -7.32 -4.64
CA LEU A 195 -13.17 -6.82 -6.00
C LEU A 195 -14.49 -6.08 -6.28
N VAL A 196 -15.52 -6.28 -5.45
CA VAL A 196 -16.86 -5.70 -5.66
C VAL A 196 -16.94 -4.28 -5.10
N ALA A 197 -16.36 -4.09 -3.92
CA ALA A 197 -16.46 -2.86 -3.15
C ALA A 197 -15.81 -1.60 -3.80
N PRO A 198 -14.73 -1.72 -4.61
CA PRO A 198 -14.10 -0.60 -5.34
C PRO A 198 -15.01 0.16 -6.30
N MET A 199 -16.00 -0.52 -6.87
CA MET A 199 -16.87 0.02 -7.91
C MET A 199 -17.82 1.11 -7.38
N MET A 200 -17.97 1.19 -6.05
CA MET A 200 -18.86 2.12 -5.36
C MET A 200 -18.13 3.39 -4.88
N THR A 201 -16.86 3.29 -4.45
CA THR A 201 -16.16 4.36 -3.72
C THR A 201 -15.11 5.14 -4.52
N ARG A 202 -14.41 4.55 -5.50
CA ARG A 202 -13.40 5.24 -6.33
C ARG A 202 -13.52 4.89 -7.82
N LYS A 203 -14.61 5.35 -8.45
CA LYS A 203 -14.93 5.05 -9.86
C LYS A 203 -13.86 5.45 -10.89
N TYR A 204 -12.96 6.37 -10.56
CA TYR A 204 -11.95 6.91 -11.47
C TYR A 204 -10.54 6.37 -11.22
N SER A 205 -10.38 5.35 -10.37
CA SER A 205 -9.10 4.65 -10.20
C SER A 205 -8.82 3.74 -11.41
N LEU A 206 -7.54 3.57 -11.75
CA LEU A 206 -7.11 2.64 -12.80
C LEU A 206 -7.49 1.20 -12.44
N THR A 207 -7.39 0.83 -11.16
CA THR A 207 -7.84 -0.47 -10.67
C THR A 207 -9.34 -0.62 -10.83
N ALA A 208 -10.14 0.37 -10.45
CA ALA A 208 -11.60 0.32 -10.63
C ALA A 208 -12.00 0.20 -12.11
N ALA A 209 -11.34 0.95 -13.00
CA ALA A 209 -11.54 0.86 -14.44
C ALA A 209 -11.17 -0.53 -14.99
N LEU A 210 -10.07 -1.12 -14.51
CA LEU A 210 -9.68 -2.48 -14.90
C LEU A 210 -10.70 -3.53 -14.40
N LEU A 211 -11.22 -3.40 -13.18
CA LEU A 211 -12.23 -4.32 -12.65
C LEU A 211 -13.54 -4.26 -13.46
N LEU A 212 -13.89 -3.07 -13.98
CA LEU A 212 -14.99 -2.88 -14.94
C LEU A 212 -14.68 -3.58 -16.27
N GLU A 213 -13.49 -3.35 -16.86
CA GLU A 213 -13.05 -3.98 -18.11
C GLU A 213 -13.12 -5.52 -18.05
N LEU A 214 -12.74 -6.10 -16.91
CA LEU A 214 -12.73 -7.55 -16.68
C LEU A 214 -14.13 -8.14 -16.38
N ASN A 215 -15.17 -7.31 -16.31
CA ASN A 215 -16.55 -7.70 -15.99
C ASN A 215 -16.68 -8.46 -14.67
N ILE A 216 -15.99 -7.99 -13.62
CA ILE A 216 -15.88 -8.74 -12.35
C ILE A 216 -17.22 -8.89 -11.63
N SER A 217 -18.09 -7.89 -11.67
CA SER A 217 -19.43 -7.98 -11.08
C SER A 217 -20.21 -9.18 -11.63
N THR A 218 -20.15 -9.38 -12.95
CA THR A 218 -20.79 -10.50 -13.64
C THR A 218 -20.21 -11.83 -13.21
N ARG A 219 -18.87 -11.93 -13.08
CA ARG A 219 -18.20 -13.17 -12.66
C ARG A 219 -18.52 -13.56 -11.21
N LEU A 220 -18.75 -12.57 -10.36
CA LEU A 220 -19.08 -12.77 -8.94
C LEU A 220 -20.58 -12.96 -8.69
N GLY A 221 -21.41 -12.93 -9.74
CA GLY A 221 -22.87 -13.01 -9.58
C GLY A 221 -23.48 -11.81 -8.86
N VAL A 222 -22.73 -10.71 -8.74
CA VAL A 222 -23.23 -9.44 -8.21
C VAL A 222 -23.89 -8.72 -9.37
N GLY A 223 -25.19 -8.96 -9.55
CA GLY A 223 -26.00 -8.45 -10.65
C GLY A 223 -25.84 -6.94 -10.87
N ALA A 224 -25.90 -6.54 -12.14
CA ALA A 224 -25.74 -5.20 -12.67
C ALA A 224 -26.24 -4.10 -11.72
N LEU A 225 -25.32 -3.36 -11.10
CA LEU A 225 -25.64 -2.05 -10.56
C LEU A 225 -26.02 -1.15 -11.75
N PRO A 226 -27.13 -0.40 -11.69
CA PRO A 226 -27.60 0.37 -12.82
C PRO A 226 -26.51 1.34 -13.27
N LEU A 227 -26.05 1.16 -14.50
CA LEU A 227 -25.46 2.25 -15.27
C LEU A 227 -26.50 3.36 -15.24
N CYS A 228 -26.27 4.37 -14.42
CA CYS A 228 -27.06 5.58 -14.47
C CYS A 228 -26.70 6.24 -15.80
N VAL A 229 -27.41 5.84 -16.84
CA VAL A 229 -27.40 6.46 -18.16
C VAL A 229 -27.94 7.86 -17.92
N ARG A 230 -27.06 8.86 -18.03
CA ARG A 230 -27.46 10.26 -18.12
C ARG A 230 -28.50 10.40 -19.24
N HIS A 231 -29.69 10.85 -18.89
CA HIS A 231 -30.58 11.52 -19.81
C HIS A 231 -30.92 12.90 -19.23
N MET A 232 -30.49 13.91 -20.00
CA MET A 232 -30.78 15.35 -19.96
C MET A 232 -30.39 16.11 -18.70
#